data_AF-A0A2M7BTJ1-F1
#
_entry.id   AF-A0A2M7BTJ1-F1
#
_cell.length_a   1.000
_cell.length_b   1.000
_cell.length_c   1.000
_cell.angle_alpha   90.00
_cell.angle_beta   90.00
_cell.angle_gamma   90.00
#
_symmetry.space_group_name_H-M   'P 1'
#
loop_
_entity.id
_entity.type
_entity.pdbx_description
1 polymer ?
#
loop_
_entity_poly.entity_id
_entity_poly.type
_entity_poly.pdbx_seq_one_letter_code
_entity_poly.pdbx_strand_id
1 'polypeptide(L)'
;MTGTVIGLIVIISKLAGPKWGGIFATFPALTISTILITVRSGGVEFTRLIAKNVLISTTTTISIFAILCYFLYPIAGVILGTILSYFGLFVISIPLYFLIFNRIKE
;
A
#
# COMPACT_ATOMS: atom_id res chain seq x y z
N MET A 1 -12.73 8.60 -5.04
CA MET A 1 -12.92 7.14 -4.96
C MET A 1 -12.33 6.58 -3.67
N THR A 2 -11.03 6.80 -3.38
CA THR A 2 -10.36 6.27 -2.18
C THR A 2 -11.02 6.65 -0.85
N GLY A 3 -11.40 7.92 -0.66
CA GLY A 3 -12.05 8.37 0.58
C GLY A 3 -13.38 7.66 0.88
N THR A 4 -14.19 7.39 -0.14
CA THR A 4 -15.44 6.65 0.00
C THR A 4 -15.20 5.22 0.45
N VAL A 5 -14.21 4.54 -0.15
CA VAL A 5 -13.85 3.17 0.23
C VAL A 5 -13.34 3.12 1.67
N ILE A 6 -12.45 4.04 2.06
CA ILE A 6 -11.95 4.14 3.44
C ILE A 6 -13.12 4.38 4.41
N GLY A 7 -14.04 5.29 4.08
CA GLY A 7 -15.23 5.55 4.90
C GLY A 7 -16.08 4.30 5.12
N LEU A 8 -16.31 3.51 4.06
CA LEU A 8 -17.05 2.24 4.16
C LEU A 8 -16.32 1.22 5.04
N ILE A 9 -15.00 1.10 4.90
CA ILE A 9 -14.19 0.21 5.75
C ILE A 9 -14.29 0.63 7.23
N VAL A 10 -14.27 1.94 7.52
CA VAL A 10 -14.44 2.45 8.89
C VAL A 10 -15.82 2.10 9.44
N ILE A 11 -16.89 2.23 8.63
CA ILE A 11 -18.23 1.83 9.03
C ILE A 11 -18.29 0.32 9.32
N ILE A 12 -17.75 -0.51 8.43
CA ILE A 12 -17.68 -1.96 8.62
C ILE A 12 -16.88 -2.30 9.89
N SER A 13 -15.77 -1.61 10.13
CA SER A 13 -14.93 -1.80 11.33
C SER A 13 -15.69 -1.49 12.60
N LYS A 14 -16.54 -0.44 12.60
CA LYS A 14 -17.36 -0.06 13.75
C LYS A 14 -18.53 -1.02 13.99
N LEU A 15 -19.13 -1.57 12.93
CA LEU A 15 -20.31 -2.44 13.02
C LEU A 15 -19.96 -3.91 13.24
N ALA A 16 -19.00 -4.45 12.47
CA ALA A 16 -18.61 -5.86 12.49
C ALA A 16 -17.36 -6.10 13.36
N GLY A 17 -16.64 -5.05 13.74
CA GLY A 17 -15.45 -5.11 14.58
C GLY A 17 -14.13 -4.99 13.80
N PRO A 18 -13.00 -4.83 14.52
CA PRO A 18 -11.70 -4.46 13.93
C PRO A 18 -11.15 -5.49 12.92
N LYS A 19 -11.42 -6.78 13.14
CA LYS A 19 -10.97 -7.87 12.26
C LYS A 19 -11.53 -7.72 10.85
N TRP A 20 -12.83 -7.46 10.74
CA TRP A 20 -13.49 -7.23 9.46
C TRP A 20 -12.99 -5.94 8.80
N GLY A 21 -12.78 -4.90 9.61
CA GLY A 21 -12.09 -3.70 9.17
C GLY A 21 -10.77 -3.98 8.47
N GLY A 22 -9.92 -4.79 9.08
CA GLY A 22 -8.63 -5.20 8.50
C GLY A 22 -8.78 -5.99 7.20
N ILE A 23 -9.72 -6.95 7.13
CA ILE A 23 -9.97 -7.75 5.91
C ILE A 23 -10.37 -6.84 4.75
N PHE A 24 -11.35 -5.95 4.97
CA PHE A 24 -11.84 -5.05 3.93
C PHE A 24 -10.89 -3.89 3.63
N ALA A 25 -9.96 -3.55 4.55
CA ALA A 25 -8.92 -2.55 4.33
C ALA A 25 -7.91 -2.95 3.23
N THR A 26 -7.85 -4.24 2.87
CA THR A 26 -6.99 -4.73 1.76
C THR A 26 -7.47 -4.30 0.37
N PHE A 27 -8.64 -3.65 0.26
CA PHE A 27 -9.17 -3.20 -1.02
C PHE A 27 -8.21 -2.20 -1.70
N PRO A 28 -7.78 -2.45 -2.97
CA PRO A 28 -6.72 -1.69 -3.63
C PRO A 28 -7.23 -0.34 -4.22
N ALA A 29 -8.00 0.42 -3.44
CA ALA A 29 -8.64 1.66 -3.91
C ALA A 29 -7.62 2.67 -4.44
N LEU A 30 -6.47 2.80 -3.75
CA LEU A 30 -5.41 3.73 -4.17
C LEU A 30 -4.80 3.30 -5.49
N THR A 31 -4.44 2.02 -5.65
CA THR A 31 -3.85 1.50 -6.90
C THR A 31 -4.81 1.63 -8.08
N ILE A 32 -6.09 1.30 -7.91
CA ILE A 32 -7.11 1.48 -8.96
C ILE A 32 -7.26 2.96 -9.30
N SER A 33 -7.31 3.84 -8.30
CA SER A 33 -7.41 5.28 -8.53
C SER A 33 -6.20 5.80 -9.32
N THR A 34 -4.99 5.37 -8.97
CA THR A 34 -3.77 5.70 -9.70
C THR A 34 -3.85 5.24 -11.15
N ILE A 35 -4.21 3.98 -11.39
CA ILE A 35 -4.35 3.45 -12.76
C ILE A 35 -5.38 4.27 -13.56
N LEU A 36 -6.56 4.56 -12.99
CA LEU A 36 -7.60 5.33 -13.67
C LEU A 36 -7.16 6.76 -14.00
N ILE A 37 -6.46 7.42 -13.07
CA ILE A 37 -5.91 8.76 -13.30
C ILE A 37 -4.87 8.69 -14.43
N THR A 38 -3.96 7.72 -14.39
CA THR A 38 -2.92 7.53 -15.42
C THR A 38 -3.51 7.23 -16.78
N VAL A 39 -4.57 6.42 -16.88
CA VAL A 39 -5.26 6.18 -18.16
C VAL A 39 -5.81 7.48 -18.72
N ARG A 40 -6.39 8.33 -17.86
CA ARG A 40 -6.95 9.62 -18.29
C ARG A 40 -5.90 10.64 -18.67
N SER A 41 -4.75 10.67 -17.98
CA SER A 41 -3.71 11.66 -18.22
C SER A 41 -2.71 11.27 -19.30
N GLY A 42 -2.37 9.97 -19.40
CA GLY A 42 -1.32 9.46 -20.30
C GLY A 42 -1.80 8.40 -21.30
N GLY A 43 -3.08 8.01 -21.25
CA GLY A 43 -3.64 7.00 -22.14
C GLY A 43 -3.37 5.55 -21.70
N VAL A 44 -3.99 4.63 -22.44
CA VAL A 44 -3.96 3.19 -22.13
C VAL A 44 -2.57 2.60 -22.30
N GLU A 45 -1.87 2.92 -23.41
CA GLU A 45 -0.55 2.36 -23.68
C GLU A 45 0.50 2.73 -22.63
N PHE A 46 0.56 4.02 -22.24
CA PHE A 46 1.45 4.45 -21.16
C PHE A 46 1.13 3.73 -19.85
N THR A 47 -0.16 3.63 -19.51
CA THR A 47 -0.59 2.96 -18.29
C THR A 47 -0.19 1.48 -18.29
N ARG A 48 -0.36 0.79 -19.43
CA ARG A 48 0.02 -0.62 -19.59
C ARG A 48 1.50 -0.85 -19.29
N LEU A 49 2.37 0.07 -19.72
CA LEU A 49 3.82 -0.02 -19.48
C LEU A 49 4.20 0.11 -18.00
N ILE A 50 3.45 0.88 -17.22
CA ILE A 50 3.77 1.11 -15.80
C ILE A 50 2.95 0.27 -14.82
N ALA A 51 1.83 -0.32 -15.26
CA ALA A 51 0.86 -0.99 -14.38
C ALA A 51 1.50 -2.12 -13.54
N LYS A 52 2.34 -2.96 -14.16
CA LYS A 52 3.07 -4.05 -13.46
C LYS A 52 3.95 -3.47 -12.34
N ASN A 53 4.72 -2.43 -12.64
CA ASN A 53 5.60 -1.79 -11.67
C ASN A 53 4.84 -1.10 -10.54
N VAL A 54 3.72 -0.44 -10.85
CA VAL A 54 2.85 0.19 -9.85
C VAL A 54 2.28 -0.87 -8.89
N LEU A 55 1.81 -2.01 -9.39
CA LEU A 55 1.28 -3.09 -8.56
C LEU A 55 2.35 -3.69 -7.65
N ILE A 56 3.52 -4.01 -8.21
CA ILE A 56 4.64 -4.58 -7.44
C ILE A 56 5.10 -3.60 -6.36
N SER A 57 5.35 -2.34 -6.74
CA SER A 57 5.82 -1.31 -5.82
C SER A 57 4.80 -1.08 -4.68
N THR A 58 3.52 -0.95 -5.01
CA THR A 58 2.46 -0.69 -4.02
C THR A 58 2.32 -1.86 -3.04
N THR A 59 2.26 -3.09 -3.55
CA THR A 59 2.10 -4.29 -2.70
C THR A 59 3.29 -4.46 -1.76
N THR A 60 4.51 -4.26 -2.27
CA THR A 60 5.75 -4.42 -1.50
C THR A 60 5.84 -3.38 -0.38
N THR A 61 5.63 -2.10 -0.73
CA THR A 61 5.78 -0.99 0.21
C THR A 61 4.71 -0.99 1.31
N ILE A 62 3.45 -1.26 0.97
CA ILE A 62 2.36 -1.33 1.95
C ILE A 62 2.59 -2.49 2.93
N SER A 63 2.99 -3.67 2.44
CA SER A 63 3.21 -4.84 3.29
C SER A 63 4.32 -4.61 4.31
N ILE A 64 5.46 -4.05 3.88
CA ILE A 64 6.56 -3.70 4.79
C ILE A 64 6.11 -2.68 5.82
N PHE A 65 5.46 -1.60 5.38
CA PHE A 65 5.00 -0.56 6.29
C PHE A 65 4.03 -1.09 7.34
N ALA A 66 3.05 -1.92 6.94
CA ALA A 66 2.09 -2.52 7.86
C ALA A 66 2.75 -3.44 8.90
N ILE A 67 3.75 -4.23 8.49
CA ILE A 67 4.52 -5.10 9.40
C ILE A 67 5.30 -4.24 10.41
N LEU A 68 5.96 -3.17 9.95
CA LEU A 68 6.70 -2.26 10.84
C LEU A 68 5.75 -1.58 11.84
N CYS A 69 4.59 -1.10 11.39
CA CYS A 69 3.57 -0.53 12.26
C CYS A 69 3.10 -1.54 13.32
N TYR A 70 2.86 -2.80 12.93
CA TYR A 70 2.42 -3.86 13.85
C TYR A 70 3.38 -4.02 15.04
N PHE A 71 4.69 -3.99 14.81
CA PHE A 71 5.70 -4.12 15.87
C PHE A 71 6.03 -2.81 16.58
N LEU A 72 6.09 -1.69 15.85
CA LEU A 72 6.56 -0.41 16.41
C LEU A 72 5.46 0.35 17.16
N TYR A 73 4.19 0.17 16.82
CA TYR A 73 3.10 0.89 17.49
C TYR A 73 2.98 0.53 18.98
N PRO A 74 3.07 -0.76 19.40
CA PRO A 74 3.08 -1.10 20.81
C PRO A 74 4.31 -0.59 21.59
N ILE A 75 5.44 -0.38 20.90
CA ILE A 75 6.74 -0.05 21.53
C ILE A 75 6.95 1.46 21.63
N ALA A 76 6.72 2.18 20.53
CA ALA A 76 7.03 3.60 20.39
C ALA A 76 5.77 4.49 20.33
N GLY A 77 4.58 3.90 20.38
CA GLY A 77 3.31 4.60 20.15
C GLY A 77 3.08 4.93 18.68
N VAL A 78 1.90 5.48 18.38
CA VAL A 78 1.46 5.69 16.99
C VAL A 78 2.32 6.71 16.24
N ILE A 79 2.67 7.84 16.87
CA ILE A 79 3.40 8.93 16.19
C ILE A 79 4.83 8.50 15.87
N LEU A 80 5.64 8.17 16.89
CA LEU A 80 7.02 7.76 16.68
C LEU A 80 7.10 6.43 15.92
N GLY A 81 6.19 5.49 16.18
CA GLY A 81 6.10 4.25 15.43
C GLY A 81 5.85 4.46 13.93
N THR A 82 5.03 5.45 13.56
CA THR A 82 4.82 5.82 12.15
C THR A 82 6.10 6.37 11.51
N ILE A 83 6.80 7.28 12.19
CA ILE A 83 8.06 7.86 11.71
C ILE A 83 9.11 6.77 11.50
N LEU A 84 9.28 5.90 12.50
CA LEU A 84 10.22 4.78 12.44
C LEU A 84 9.82 3.76 11.35
N SER A 85 8.52 3.54 11.13
CA SER A 85 8.03 2.65 10.06
C SER A 85 8.34 3.21 8.67
N TYR A 86 8.22 4.53 8.46
CA TYR A 86 8.64 5.16 7.22
C TYR A 86 10.16 5.04 6.99
N PHE A 87 10.96 5.24 8.04
CA PHE A 87 12.40 5.09 7.94
C PHE A 87 12.80 3.63 7.62
N GLY A 88 12.22 2.66 8.32
CA GLY A 88 12.43 1.24 8.06
C GLY A 88 11.97 0.83 6.66
N LEU A 89 10.82 1.33 6.20
CA LEU A 89 10.34 1.12 4.84
C LEU A 89 11.36 1.61 3.82
N PHE A 90 11.91 2.81 3.99
CA PHE A 90 12.91 3.35 3.06
C PHE A 90 14.16 2.46 3.00
N VAL A 91 14.67 2.01 4.16
CA VAL A 91 15.85 1.14 4.24
C VAL A 91 15.61 -0.25 3.63
N ILE A 92 14.44 -0.85 3.85
CA ILE A 92 14.12 -2.22 3.42
C ILE A 92 13.67 -2.27 1.95
N SER A 93 12.91 -1.27 1.50
CA SER A 93 12.31 -1.27 0.17
C SER A 93 13.34 -1.21 -0.95
N ILE A 94 14.45 -0.49 -0.77
CA ILE A 94 15.51 -0.37 -1.78
C ILE A 94 16.13 -1.74 -2.12
N PRO A 95 16.73 -2.50 -1.19
CA PRO A 95 17.32 -3.80 -1.50
C PRO A 95 16.28 -4.82 -1.96
N LEU A 96 15.07 -4.78 -1.40
CA LEU A 96 14.01 -5.68 -1.80
C LEU A 96 13.52 -5.40 -3.23
N TYR A 97 13.42 -4.12 -3.62
CA TYR A 97 13.07 -3.74 -4.98
C TYR A 97 14.12 -4.24 -5.97
N PHE A 98 15.42 -4.12 -5.67
CA PHE A 98 16.48 -4.69 -6.51
C PHE A 98 16.37 -6.21 -6.65
N LEU A 99 16.09 -6.92 -5.57
CA LEU A 99 15.92 -8.38 -5.59
C LEU A 99 14.71 -8.80 -6.43
N ILE A 100 13.57 -8.12 -6.25
CA ILE A 100 12.34 -8.38 -6.99
C ILE A 100 12.54 -8.06 -8.48
N PHE A 101 13.12 -6.91 -8.82
CA PHE A 101 13.31 -6.49 -10.21
C PHE A 101 14.29 -7.41 -10.95
N ASN A 102 15.34 -7.89 -10.28
CA ASN A 102 16.27 -8.86 -10.86
C ASN A 102 15.62 -10.23 -11.15
N ARG A 103 14.52 -10.57 -10.45
CA ARG A 103 13.74 -11.80 -10.67
C ARG A 103 12.60 -11.63 -11.67
N ILE A 104 12.21 -10.39 -11.96
CA ILE A 104 11.10 -10.03 -12.86
C ILE A 104 11.59 -9.60 -14.26
N LYS A 105 12.91 -9.64 -14.50
CA LYS A 105 13.46 -9.60 -15.87
C LYS A 105 12.96 -10.82 -16.65
N GLU A 106 11.92 -10.58 -17.46
CA GLU A 106 11.60 -11.35 -18.67
C GLU A 106 12.59 -10.96 -19.77
#